data_AF-A0A673LWX0-F1
#
_entry.id   AF-A0A673LWX0-F1
#
_cell.length_a   1.000
_cell.length_b   1.000
_cell.length_c   1.000
_cell.angle_alpha   90.00
_cell.angle_beta   90.00
_cell.angle_gamma   90.00
#
_symmetry.space_group_name_H-M   'P 1'
#
loop_
_entity.id
_entity.type
_entity.pdbx_description
1 polymer ?
#
loop_
_entity_poly.entity_id
_entity_poly.type
_entity_poly.pdbx_seq_one_letter_code
_entity_poly.pdbx_strand_id
1 'polypeptide(L)'
;MTLPSGEMTANKGDPVTLQCNYSTSATNVYIYWYKQLPNRSPAFMLSVFSFGKGTTEDEFKDRFSAALNSKSTTVPLMIEDVRVSDSAVYYCALQPTVTETHSTLIQKH
;
A
#
# COMPACT_ATOMS: atom_id res chain seq x y z
N MET A 1 -3.42 8.62 0.73
CA MET A 1 -2.17 7.92 0.36
C MET A 1 -1.09 8.42 1.29
N THR A 2 -0.49 7.54 2.08
CA THR A 2 0.69 7.86 2.90
C THR A 2 1.88 7.08 2.37
N LEU A 3 3.08 7.68 2.44
CA LEU A 3 4.34 7.02 2.08
C LEU A 3 4.91 6.36 3.34
N PRO A 4 5.40 5.11 3.28
CA PRO A 4 6.27 4.57 4.30
C PRO A 4 7.48 5.48 4.48
N SER A 5 7.91 5.69 5.73
CA SER A 5 8.94 6.68 6.07
C SER A 5 10.30 6.37 5.43
N GLY A 6 10.78 7.29 4.57
CA GLY A 6 12.19 7.42 4.15
C GLY A 6 12.65 6.53 2.99
N GLU A 7 13.76 6.92 2.36
CA GLU A 7 14.50 6.04 1.45
C GLU A 7 15.06 4.85 2.23
N MET A 8 14.74 3.64 1.79
CA MET A 8 15.27 2.40 2.38
C MET A 8 16.17 1.71 1.35
N THR A 9 17.37 1.32 1.78
CA THR A 9 18.31 0.52 0.97
C THR A 9 18.45 -0.85 1.61
N ALA A 10 18.39 -1.90 0.81
CA ALA A 10 18.57 -3.28 1.24
C ALA A 10 19.42 -4.05 0.23
N ASN A 11 20.12 -5.08 0.69
CA ASN A 11 20.85 -5.94 -0.22
C ASN A 11 19.91 -6.95 -0.87
N LYS A 12 20.34 -7.47 -2.03
CA LYS A 12 19.61 -8.55 -2.70
C LYS A 12 19.50 -9.77 -1.78
N GLY A 13 18.30 -10.33 -1.66
CA GLY A 13 18.01 -11.49 -0.82
C GLY A 13 17.60 -11.15 0.62
N ASP A 14 17.89 -9.94 1.11
CA ASP A 14 17.50 -9.53 2.45
C ASP A 14 15.97 -9.28 2.52
N PRO A 15 15.31 -9.63 3.63
CA PRO A 15 13.93 -9.24 3.84
C PRO A 15 13.82 -7.76 4.20
N VAL A 16 12.79 -7.10 3.69
CA VAL A 16 12.48 -5.69 3.98
C VAL A 16 11.06 -5.55 4.49
N THR A 17 10.86 -4.63 5.45
CA THR A 17 9.54 -4.26 5.96
C THR A 17 9.29 -2.77 5.78
N LEU A 18 8.31 -2.42 4.96
CA LEU A 18 7.85 -1.05 4.78
C LEU A 18 6.67 -0.77 5.70
N GLN A 19 6.76 0.26 6.53
CA GLN A 19 5.72 0.59 7.51
C GLN A 19 4.72 1.59 6.92
N CYS A 20 3.45 1.21 6.83
CA CYS A 20 2.37 2.14 6.52
C CYS A 20 1.63 2.53 7.80
N ASN A 21 1.78 3.78 8.25
CA ASN A 21 0.97 4.30 9.33
C ASN A 21 -0.31 4.94 8.79
N TYR A 22 -1.44 4.65 9.45
CA TYR A 22 -2.74 5.24 9.14
C TYR A 22 -3.45 5.65 10.43
N SER A 23 -4.37 6.61 10.33
CA SER A 23 -5.23 7.03 11.42
C SER A 23 -6.66 7.11 10.91
N THR A 24 -7.58 6.48 11.63
CA THR A 24 -9.01 6.47 11.28
C THR A 24 -9.85 6.17 12.51
N SER A 25 -11.06 6.73 12.55
CA SER A 25 -12.11 6.36 13.51
C SER A 25 -13.04 5.26 12.99
N ALA A 26 -12.86 4.84 11.73
CA ALA A 26 -13.67 3.78 11.13
C ALA A 26 -13.35 2.41 11.74
N THR A 27 -14.40 1.62 11.99
CA THR A 27 -14.29 0.24 12.46
C THR A 27 -13.91 -0.74 11.33
N ASN A 28 -14.28 -0.39 10.09
CA ASN A 28 -13.93 -1.15 8.90
C ASN A 28 -12.74 -0.48 8.21
N VAL A 29 -11.60 -1.16 8.24
CA VAL A 29 -10.34 -0.67 7.69
C VAL A 29 -10.01 -1.48 6.46
N TYR A 30 -9.87 -0.79 5.33
CA TYR A 30 -9.43 -1.38 4.08
C TYR A 30 -8.17 -0.67 3.64
N ILE A 31 -7.07 -1.41 3.53
CA ILE A 31 -5.76 -0.88 3.20
C ILE A 31 -5.29 -1.53 1.89
N TYR A 32 -4.77 -0.70 1.00
CA TYR A 32 -4.27 -1.08 -0.30
C TYR A 32 -2.80 -0.71 -0.42
N TRP A 33 -2.03 -1.59 -1.02
CA TRP A 33 -0.63 -1.38 -1.35
C TRP A 33 -0.46 -1.26 -2.86
N TYR A 34 0.35 -0.29 -3.27
CA TYR A 34 0.68 -0.01 -4.66
C TYR A 34 2.18 0.08 -4.85
N LYS A 35 2.65 -0.40 -6.00
CA LYS A 35 4.03 -0.24 -6.47
C LYS A 35 4.06 0.75 -7.63
N GLN A 36 4.93 1.73 -7.57
CA GLN A 36 5.15 2.70 -8.64
C GLN A 36 6.59 2.58 -9.14
N LEU A 37 6.72 2.14 -10.40
CA LEU A 37 7.98 2.21 -11.12
C LEU A 37 8.26 3.65 -11.58
N PRO A 38 9.54 4.02 -11.81
CA PRO A 38 9.88 5.33 -12.34
C PRO A 38 9.06 5.68 -13.59
N ASN A 39 8.52 6.90 -13.63
CA ASN A 39 7.71 7.42 -14.73
C ASN A 39 6.43 6.62 -15.06
N ARG A 40 5.94 5.78 -14.14
CA ARG A 40 4.65 5.07 -14.30
C ARG A 40 3.65 5.50 -13.22
N SER A 41 2.37 5.23 -13.45
CA SER A 41 1.35 5.38 -12.40
C SER A 41 1.48 4.25 -11.36
N PRO A 42 1.05 4.47 -10.10
CA PRO A 42 0.98 3.40 -9.11
C PRO A 42 0.10 2.24 -9.60
N ALA A 43 0.63 1.02 -9.52
CA ALA A 43 -0.09 -0.22 -9.86
C ALA A 43 -0.47 -0.95 -8.57
N PHE A 44 -1.69 -1.49 -8.53
CA PHE A 44 -2.18 -2.25 -7.38
C PHE A 44 -1.35 -3.53 -7.19
N MET A 45 -1.03 -3.85 -5.93
CA MET A 45 -0.31 -5.07 -5.57
C MET A 45 -1.15 -6.01 -4.74
N LEU A 46 -1.63 -5.51 -3.60
CA LEU A 46 -2.38 -6.28 -2.63
C LEU A 46 -3.22 -5.39 -1.72
N SER A 47 -4.17 -6.02 -1.05
CA SER A 47 -5.04 -5.39 -0.07
C SER A 47 -5.19 -6.24 1.19
N VAL A 48 -5.42 -5.57 2.31
CA VAL A 48 -5.70 -6.20 3.60
C VAL A 48 -6.84 -5.47 4.29
N PHE A 49 -7.78 -6.24 4.82
CA PHE A 49 -9.05 -5.72 5.33
C PHE A 49 -9.24 -6.18 6.78
N SER A 50 -9.87 -5.35 7.62
CA SER A 50 -10.20 -5.75 9.00
C SER A 50 -11.28 -6.82 9.05
N PHE A 51 -12.11 -6.88 8.00
CA PHE A 51 -13.14 -7.90 7.80
C PHE A 51 -13.09 -8.44 6.37
N GLY A 52 -13.24 -9.75 6.22
CA GLY A 52 -13.17 -10.42 4.92
C GLY A 52 -11.73 -10.73 4.48
N LYS A 53 -11.60 -11.26 3.26
CA LYS A 53 -10.30 -11.62 2.67
C LYS A 53 -9.85 -10.52 1.71
N GLY A 54 -8.60 -10.07 1.87
CA GLY A 54 -7.94 -9.23 0.89
C GLY A 54 -7.49 -9.99 -0.35
N THR A 55 -6.92 -9.29 -1.31
CA THR A 55 -6.42 -9.86 -2.57
C THR A 55 -4.95 -9.52 -2.73
N THR A 56 -4.18 -10.42 -3.35
CA THR A 56 -2.80 -10.19 -3.78
C THR A 56 -2.72 -10.60 -5.25
N GLU A 57 -2.17 -9.74 -6.11
CA GLU A 57 -1.92 -10.10 -7.52
C GLU A 57 -0.92 -11.24 -7.62
N ASP A 58 -1.07 -12.08 -8.65
CA ASP A 58 -0.29 -13.32 -8.81
C ASP A 58 1.23 -13.08 -8.76
N GLU A 59 1.70 -11.97 -9.33
CA GLU A 59 3.13 -11.61 -9.34
C GLU A 59 3.73 -11.33 -7.96
N PHE A 60 2.90 -11.08 -6.95
CA PHE A 60 3.34 -10.71 -5.59
C PHE A 60 3.15 -11.81 -4.55
N LYS A 61 2.34 -12.85 -4.84
CA LYS A 61 1.89 -13.86 -3.86
C LYS A 61 3.03 -14.60 -3.14
N ASP A 62 4.15 -14.81 -3.80
CA ASP A 62 5.24 -15.65 -3.27
C ASP A 62 6.17 -14.90 -2.31
N ARG A 63 6.26 -13.57 -2.42
CA ARG A 63 7.31 -12.78 -1.72
C ARG A 63 6.78 -11.57 -0.97
N PHE A 64 5.57 -11.12 -1.28
CA PHE A 64 5.00 -9.92 -0.70
C PHE A 64 3.80 -10.28 0.17
N SER A 65 3.79 -9.76 1.38
CA SER A 65 2.67 -9.92 2.29
C SER A 65 2.45 -8.66 3.11
N ALA A 66 1.21 -8.41 3.50
CA ALA A 66 0.90 -7.37 4.45
C ALA A 66 0.01 -7.94 5.55
N ALA A 67 0.13 -7.37 6.75
CA ALA A 67 -0.65 -7.78 7.89
C ALA A 67 -1.36 -6.58 8.49
N LEU A 68 -2.68 -6.71 8.67
CA LEU A 68 -3.47 -5.73 9.41
C LEU A 68 -3.65 -6.24 10.84
N ASN A 69 -3.13 -5.50 11.81
CA ASN A 69 -3.39 -5.76 13.22
C ASN A 69 -4.47 -4.79 13.72
N SER A 70 -5.60 -5.32 14.17
CA SER A 70 -6.75 -4.52 14.65
C SER A 70 -6.46 -3.61 15.84
N LYS A 71 -5.35 -3.83 16.55
CA LYS A 71 -4.89 -3.01 17.67
C LYS A 71 -3.77 -2.04 17.30
N SER A 72 -3.28 -2.10 16.06
CA SER A 72 -2.18 -1.27 15.58
C SER A 72 -2.67 -0.26 14.54
N THR A 73 -2.07 0.92 14.53
CA THR A 73 -2.27 1.95 13.49
C THR A 73 -1.29 1.81 12.33
N THR A 74 -0.64 0.65 12.22
CA THR A 74 0.37 0.35 11.23
C THR A 74 0.04 -0.93 10.47
N VAL A 75 0.24 -0.89 9.15
CA VAL A 75 0.17 -2.03 8.26
C VAL A 75 1.55 -2.22 7.63
N PRO A 76 2.37 -3.17 8.11
CA PRO A 76 3.63 -3.47 7.44
C PRO A 76 3.39 -4.18 6.10
N LEU A 77 4.17 -3.81 5.08
CA LEU A 77 4.40 -4.62 3.87
C LEU A 77 5.76 -5.30 4.01
N MET A 78 5.75 -6.63 4.07
CA MET A 78 6.93 -7.46 4.10
C MET A 78 7.26 -7.93 2.69
N ILE A 79 8.53 -7.79 2.32
CA ILE A 79 9.08 -8.24 1.04
C ILE A 79 10.22 -9.21 1.35
N GLU A 80 10.06 -10.46 0.96
CA GLU A 80 11.08 -11.51 1.09
C GLU A 80 11.91 -11.64 -0.19
N ASP A 81 13.15 -12.12 -0.07
CA ASP A 81 14.08 -12.30 -1.20
C ASP A 81 14.13 -11.06 -2.11
N VAL A 82 14.49 -9.88 -1.55
CA VAL A 82 14.45 -8.61 -2.30
C VAL A 82 15.33 -8.67 -3.55
N ARG A 83 14.79 -8.15 -4.66
CA ARG A 83 15.46 -8.12 -5.97
C ARG A 83 15.64 -6.68 -6.45
N VAL A 84 16.56 -6.47 -7.38
CA VAL A 84 16.78 -5.15 -8.01
C VAL A 84 15.50 -4.65 -8.72
N SER A 85 14.66 -5.55 -9.24
CA SER A 85 13.35 -5.23 -9.81
C SER A 85 12.32 -4.73 -8.79
N ASP A 86 12.61 -4.86 -7.50
CA ASP A 86 11.76 -4.39 -6.42
C ASP A 86 12.05 -2.93 -6.05
N SER A 87 13.11 -2.32 -6.61
CA SER A 87 13.38 -0.90 -6.48
C SER A 87 12.27 -0.07 -7.13
N ALA A 88 11.44 0.54 -6.30
CA ALA A 88 10.25 1.30 -6.68
C ALA A 88 9.81 2.20 -5.52
N VAL A 89 8.86 3.09 -5.79
CA VAL A 89 8.13 3.78 -4.71
C VAL A 89 6.93 2.93 -4.33
N TYR A 90 6.73 2.69 -3.04
CA TYR A 90 5.59 1.94 -2.53
C TYR A 90 4.62 2.89 -1.82
N TYR A 91 3.35 2.80 -2.16
CA TYR A 91 2.29 3.59 -1.55
C TYR A 91 1.34 2.70 -0.80
N CYS A 92 0.91 3.18 0.36
CA CYS A 92 -0.27 2.63 1.00
C CYS A 92 -1.43 3.64 0.98
N ALA A 93 -2.64 3.11 0.89
CA ALA A 93 -3.86 3.89 0.96
C ALA A 93 -4.85 3.21 1.88
N LEU A 94 -5.27 3.93 2.92
CA LEU A 94 -6.54 3.66 3.57
C LEU A 94 -7.66 4.03 2.61
N GLN A 95 -8.66 3.15 2.43
CA GLN A 95 -9.86 3.49 1.67
C GLN A 95 -10.46 4.79 2.21
N PRO A 96 -10.58 5.83 1.38
CA PRO A 96 -11.45 6.94 1.74
C PRO A 96 -12.89 6.46 1.60
N THR A 97 -13.71 6.66 2.64
CA THR A 97 -15.16 6.65 2.49
C THR A 97 -15.52 7.85 1.63
N VAL A 98 -15.49 7.72 0.31
CA VAL A 98 -16.04 8.74 -0.58
C VAL A 98 -17.56 8.57 -0.54
N THR A 99 -18.23 9.42 0.22
CA THR A 99 -19.62 9.77 -0.08
C THR A 99 -19.57 10.69 -1.29
N GLU A 100 -20.26 10.34 -2.37
CA GLU A 100 -20.33 11.14 -3.60
C GLU A 100 -20.53 12.63 -3.28
N THR A 101 -19.68 13.48 -3.84
CA THR A 101 -20.05 14.87 -4.13
C THR A 101 -19.75 15.08 -5.60
N HIS A 102 -20.80 15.31 -6.38
CA HIS A 102 -20.76 15.45 -7.83
C HIS A 102 -19.66 16.42 -8.27
N SER A 103 -18.83 15.98 -9.21
CA SER A 103 -17.79 16.78 -9.86
C SER A 103 -18.43 17.91 -10.68
N THR A 104 -17.93 19.14 -10.53
CA THR A 104 -17.83 20.08 -11.66
C THR A 104 -16.41 20.62 -11.73
N LEU A 105 -15.70 20.28 -12.80
CA LEU A 105 -14.46 20.96 -13.19
C LEU A 105 -14.87 22.29 -13.86
N ILE A 106 -14.66 23.41 -13.18
CA ILE A 106 -14.76 24.74 -13.80
C ILE A 106 -13.40 25.04 -14.45
N GLN A 107 -13.33 25.05 -15.78
CA GLN A 107 -12.26 25.77 -16.48
C GLN A 107 -12.57 27.27 -16.45
N LYS A 108 -11.59 28.07 -16.02
CA LYS A 108 -11.58 29.52 -16.25
C LYS A 108 -10.57 29.83 -17.36
N HIS A 109 -10.98 30.72 -18.26
CA HIS A 109 -10.28 31.17 -19.46
C HIS A 109 -9.07 32.05 -19.13
#